data_AF-A0A535LFU7-F1
#
_entry.id   AF-A0A535LFU7-F1
#
_cell.length_a   1.000
_cell.length_b   1.000
_cell.length_c   1.000
_cell.angle_alpha   90.00
_cell.angle_beta   90.00
_cell.angle_gamma   90.00
#
_symmetry.space_group_name_H-M   'P 1'
#
loop_
_entity.id
_entity.type
_entity.pdbx_description
1 polymer ?
#
loop_
_entity_poly.entity_id
_entity_poly.type
_entity_poly.pdbx_seq_one_letter_code
_entity_poly.pdbx_strand_id
1 'polypeptide(L)'
;MILLIILAACGGGSSNSTQTQSTSSNPSRSNLKFYVITHGQASDPFWSVVKKGVDQAGKDMGVQVVYEAPASATFDVVAMAHLIDSAVAAHPAGLVVSIPDPSGLGPSIKAAVAAGIPVISINSGSDVARSLGVLVHIGQ
;
A
#
# COMPACT_ATOMS: atom_id res chain seq x y z
N MET A 1 -9.98 65.72 -31.70
CA MET A 1 -9.76 64.82 -30.54
C MET A 1 -9.58 63.41 -31.08
N ILE A 2 -8.69 62.62 -30.44
CA ILE A 2 -8.07 61.35 -30.90
C ILE A 2 -6.79 61.66 -31.70
N LEU A 3 -5.58 61.81 -31.16
CA LEU A 3 -4.83 61.32 -29.98
C LEU A 3 -4.39 59.83 -30.02
N LEU A 4 -3.09 59.65 -30.39
CA LEU A 4 -2.05 58.73 -29.87
C LEU A 4 -2.28 57.20 -30.00
N ILE A 5 -1.27 56.31 -30.02
CA ILE A 5 0.20 56.32 -30.06
C ILE A 5 0.61 54.91 -30.54
N ILE A 6 1.77 54.82 -31.19
CA ILE A 6 2.40 53.57 -31.60
C ILE A 6 3.32 53.12 -30.45
N LEU A 7 3.22 51.87 -29.99
CA LEU A 7 4.24 51.27 -29.14
C LEU A 7 4.60 49.88 -29.65
N ALA A 8 5.85 49.72 -30.06
CA ALA A 8 6.46 48.44 -30.41
C ALA A 8 6.95 47.72 -29.14
N ALA A 9 6.72 46.41 -29.05
CA ALA A 9 7.37 45.54 -28.06
C ALA A 9 8.01 44.34 -28.78
N CYS A 10 9.32 44.20 -28.60
CA CYS A 10 10.17 43.14 -29.15
C CYS A 10 10.31 41.98 -28.15
N GLY A 11 10.27 40.74 -28.66
CA GLY A 11 11.25 39.69 -28.34
C GLY A 11 11.02 38.79 -27.12
N GLY A 12 11.31 37.50 -27.31
CA GLY A 12 11.74 36.57 -26.25
C GLY A 12 10.94 35.28 -26.19
N GLY A 13 11.45 34.21 -26.82
CA GLY A 13 10.83 32.89 -26.82
C GLY A 13 10.86 32.18 -25.47
N SER A 14 9.99 31.17 -25.33
CA SER A 14 10.20 30.01 -24.47
C SER A 14 9.30 28.89 -24.95
N SER A 15 9.94 27.89 -25.55
CA SER A 15 9.33 26.62 -25.92
C SER A 15 8.61 26.03 -24.70
N ASN A 16 7.33 25.75 -24.85
CA ASN A 16 6.55 25.06 -23.84
C ASN A 16 6.99 23.59 -23.84
N SER A 17 8.11 23.29 -23.18
CA SER A 17 8.51 21.94 -22.85
C SER A 17 7.45 21.41 -21.91
N THR A 18 6.63 20.49 -22.40
CA THR A 18 5.88 19.53 -21.62
C THR A 18 6.74 19.12 -20.43
N GLN A 19 6.39 19.60 -19.23
CA GLN A 19 6.90 19.05 -17.99
C GLN A 19 6.39 17.62 -17.94
N THR A 20 7.17 16.70 -18.50
CA THR A 20 7.20 15.32 -18.04
C THR A 20 7.50 15.43 -16.56
N GLN A 21 6.46 15.22 -15.76
CA GLN A 21 6.51 15.24 -14.32
C GLN A 21 7.45 14.11 -13.90
N SER A 22 8.73 14.46 -13.76
CA SER A 22 9.77 13.58 -13.25
C SER A 22 9.32 13.17 -11.85
N THR A 23 8.87 11.92 -11.72
CA THR A 23 8.70 11.26 -10.44
C THR A 23 10.04 11.35 -9.73
N SER A 24 10.16 12.36 -8.86
CA SER A 24 11.31 12.52 -7.99
C SER A 24 11.29 11.29 -7.10
N SER A 25 12.08 10.28 -7.46
CA SER A 25 12.34 9.12 -6.65
C SER A 25 13.03 9.63 -5.40
N ASN A 26 12.23 9.94 -4.39
CA ASN A 26 12.71 10.41 -3.11
C ASN A 26 13.46 9.21 -2.50
N PRO A 27 14.81 9.22 -2.44
CA PRO A 27 15.58 8.03 -2.06
C PRO A 27 15.26 7.55 -0.64
N SER A 28 14.64 8.44 0.16
CA SER A 28 14.09 8.16 1.49
C SER A 28 12.87 7.22 1.51
N ARG A 29 12.28 6.83 0.38
CA ARG A 29 11.10 5.94 0.37
C ARG A 29 11.44 4.50 -0.01
N SER A 30 12.52 4.28 -0.75
CA SER A 30 12.89 2.93 -1.20
C SER A 30 13.37 2.02 -0.07
N ASN A 31 13.72 2.57 1.09
CA ASN A 31 14.01 1.83 2.32
C ASN A 31 12.74 1.42 3.10
N LEU A 32 11.58 2.00 2.78
CA LEU A 32 10.32 1.62 3.42
C LEU A 32 9.85 0.31 2.82
N LYS A 33 9.63 -0.67 3.69
CA LYS A 33 9.11 -1.99 3.33
C LYS A 33 7.74 -2.20 3.94
N PHE A 34 6.79 -2.60 3.11
CA PHE A 34 5.43 -2.94 3.53
C PHE A 34 5.18 -4.42 3.27
N TYR A 35 4.52 -5.09 4.20
CA TYR A 35 4.02 -6.44 4.00
C TYR A 35 2.52 -6.40 3.72
N VAL A 36 2.07 -7.22 2.77
CA VAL A 36 0.66 -7.44 2.45
C VAL A 36 0.38 -8.93 2.56
N ILE A 37 -0.44 -9.30 3.53
CA ILE A 37 -0.75 -10.70 3.85
C ILE A 37 -2.24 -10.95 3.63
N THR A 38 -2.56 -11.76 2.64
CA THR A 38 -3.94 -12.04 2.25
C THR A 38 -4.32 -13.49 2.47
N HIS A 39 -5.60 -13.75 2.69
CA HIS A 39 -6.09 -15.10 2.94
C HIS A 39 -6.26 -15.94 1.68
N GLY A 40 -6.38 -15.32 0.50
CA GLY A 40 -6.38 -16.04 -0.76
C GLY A 40 -5.10 -15.82 -1.56
N GLN A 41 -4.88 -16.73 -2.50
CA GLN A 41 -3.59 -16.87 -3.17
C GLN A 41 -3.44 -15.83 -4.27
N ALA A 42 -2.23 -15.31 -4.48
CA ALA A 42 -1.94 -14.38 -5.57
C ALA A 42 -2.29 -14.92 -6.97
N SER A 43 -2.42 -16.24 -7.14
CA SER A 43 -2.85 -16.91 -8.37
C SER A 43 -4.36 -16.94 -8.57
N ASP A 44 -5.16 -16.71 -7.52
CA ASP A 44 -6.62 -16.73 -7.64
C ASP A 44 -7.12 -15.49 -8.40
N PRO A 45 -8.22 -15.59 -9.18
CA PRO A 45 -8.65 -14.51 -10.05
C PRO A 45 -8.83 -13.16 -9.34
N PHE A 46 -9.40 -13.17 -8.14
CA PHE A 46 -9.59 -11.97 -7.33
C PHE A 46 -8.26 -11.38 -6.82
N TRP A 47 -7.48 -12.20 -6.12
CA TRP A 47 -6.24 -11.77 -5.46
C TRP A 47 -5.11 -11.46 -6.44
N SER A 48 -5.13 -12.03 -7.65
CA SER A 48 -4.21 -11.64 -8.72
C SER A 48 -4.37 -10.18 -9.13
N VAL A 49 -5.61 -9.66 -9.10
CA VAL A 49 -5.90 -8.24 -9.39
C VAL A 49 -5.48 -7.37 -8.20
N VAL A 50 -5.78 -7.81 -6.97
CA VAL A 50 -5.34 -7.12 -5.75
C VAL A 50 -3.81 -6.99 -5.72
N LYS A 51 -3.09 -8.09 -5.94
CA LYS A 51 -1.62 -8.09 -5.98
C LYS A 51 -1.09 -7.15 -7.06
N LYS A 52 -1.67 -7.14 -8.27
CA LYS A 52 -1.26 -6.20 -9.33
C LYS A 52 -1.41 -4.74 -8.87
N GLY A 53 -2.51 -4.41 -8.17
CA GLY A 53 -2.72 -3.08 -7.60
C GLY A 53 -1.69 -2.74 -6.52
N VAL A 54 -1.40 -3.68 -5.63
CA VAL A 54 -0.37 -3.55 -4.58
C VAL A 54 1.02 -3.33 -5.18
N ASP A 55 1.40 -4.14 -6.17
CA ASP A 55 2.68 -4.05 -6.87
C ASP A 55 2.80 -2.70 -7.61
N GLN A 56 1.72 -2.23 -8.23
CA GLN A 56 1.69 -0.93 -8.90
C GLN A 56 1.83 0.23 -7.91
N ALA A 57 1.10 0.19 -6.78
CA ALA A 57 1.22 1.19 -5.73
C ALA A 57 2.64 1.25 -5.15
N GLY A 58 3.31 0.10 -4.99
CA GLY A 58 4.71 0.04 -4.60
C GLY A 58 5.63 0.83 -5.55
N LYS A 59 5.43 0.67 -6.87
CA LYS A 59 6.17 1.41 -7.90
C LYS A 59 5.86 2.90 -7.86
N ASP A 60 4.58 3.26 -7.82
CA ASP A 60 4.13 4.65 -7.85
C ASP A 60 4.64 5.44 -6.63
N MET A 61 4.69 4.78 -5.46
CA MET A 61 5.16 5.38 -4.22
C MET A 61 6.68 5.29 -4.01
N GLY A 62 7.36 4.47 -4.82
CA GLY A 62 8.81 4.21 -4.69
C GLY A 62 9.17 3.48 -3.41
N VAL A 63 8.35 2.52 -2.96
CA VAL A 63 8.54 1.72 -1.74
C VAL A 63 8.68 0.24 -2.07
N GLN A 64 9.22 -0.55 -1.15
CA GLN A 64 9.25 -2.01 -1.27
C GLN A 64 7.95 -2.60 -0.74
N VAL A 65 7.39 -3.56 -1.48
CA VAL A 65 6.22 -4.30 -1.05
C VAL A 65 6.48 -5.79 -1.15
N VAL A 66 6.17 -6.52 -0.08
CA VAL A 66 6.22 -7.98 0.00
C VAL A 66 4.79 -8.47 0.12
N TYR A 67 4.33 -9.22 -0.88
CA TYR A 67 3.00 -9.83 -0.88
C TYR A 67 3.12 -11.32 -0.56
N GLU A 68 2.44 -11.76 0.50
CA GLU A 68 2.45 -13.16 0.94
C GLU A 68 1.02 -13.67 1.16
N ALA A 69 0.84 -14.95 0.93
CA ALA A 69 -0.41 -15.68 1.20
C ALA A 69 -0.07 -17.14 1.49
N PRO A 70 -0.92 -17.88 2.21
CA PRO A 70 -0.74 -19.31 2.40
C PRO A 70 -0.56 -20.06 1.07
N ALA A 71 0.38 -21.01 1.04
CA ALA A 71 0.69 -21.80 -0.15
C ALA A 71 -0.42 -22.81 -0.53
N SER A 72 -1.30 -23.15 0.42
CA SER A 72 -2.47 -23.98 0.15
C SER A 72 -3.60 -23.16 -0.47
N ALA A 73 -4.31 -23.75 -1.44
CA ALA A 73 -5.54 -23.19 -1.99
C ALA A 73 -6.72 -23.26 -0.99
N THR A 74 -6.55 -24.01 0.11
CA THR A 74 -7.51 -24.05 1.21
C THR A 74 -7.20 -22.98 2.24
N PHE A 75 -8.24 -22.46 2.88
CA PHE A 75 -8.10 -21.55 4.00
C PHE A 75 -7.30 -22.18 5.14
N ASP A 76 -6.13 -21.59 5.46
CA ASP A 76 -5.22 -22.04 6.52
C ASP A 76 -4.84 -20.86 7.42
N VAL A 77 -5.55 -20.78 8.54
CA VAL A 77 -5.39 -19.71 9.54
C VAL A 77 -4.02 -19.77 10.22
N VAL A 78 -3.49 -20.98 10.46
CA VAL A 78 -2.22 -21.17 11.18
C VAL A 78 -1.05 -20.74 10.31
N ALA A 79 -1.05 -21.16 9.04
CA ALA A 79 -0.05 -20.71 8.07
C ALA A 79 -0.09 -19.18 7.92
N MET A 80 -1.29 -18.60 7.87
CA MET A 80 -1.44 -17.15 7.76
C MET A 80 -0.95 -16.41 9.02
N ALA A 81 -1.23 -16.92 10.21
CA ALA A 81 -0.69 -16.38 11.46
C ALA A 81 0.85 -16.40 11.47
N HIS A 82 1.47 -17.49 11.02
CA HIS A 82 2.93 -17.57 10.88
C HIS A 82 3.50 -16.55 9.89
N LEU A 83 2.82 -16.29 8.77
CA LEU A 83 3.22 -15.23 7.84
C LEU A 83 3.14 -13.85 8.51
N ILE A 84 2.08 -13.58 9.29
CA ILE A 84 1.93 -12.32 10.03
C ILE A 84 3.07 -12.18 11.05
N ASP A 85 3.33 -13.21 11.85
CA ASP A 85 4.40 -13.18 12.85
C ASP A 85 5.78 -12.96 12.22
N SER A 86 6.05 -13.60 11.08
CA SER A 86 7.27 -13.41 10.28
C SER A 86 7.40 -11.97 9.78
N ALA A 87 6.32 -11.41 9.23
CA ALA A 87 6.29 -10.02 8.79
C ALA A 87 6.49 -9.05 9.96
N VAL A 88 5.90 -9.31 11.13
CA VAL A 88 6.10 -8.49 12.33
C VAL A 88 7.56 -8.51 12.77
N ALA A 89 8.19 -9.69 12.78
CA ALA A 89 9.60 -9.84 13.12
C ALA A 89 10.55 -9.10 12.17
N ALA A 90 10.13 -8.87 10.91
CA ALA A 90 10.87 -8.07 9.94
C ALA A 90 10.79 -6.55 10.19
N HIS A 91 10.01 -6.09 11.19
CA HIS A 91 9.79 -4.69 11.55
C HIS A 91 9.52 -3.76 10.33
N PRO A 92 8.51 -4.05 9.50
CA PRO A 92 8.21 -3.25 8.32
C PRO A 92 7.67 -1.87 8.69
N ALA A 93 7.70 -0.97 7.70
CA ALA A 93 7.10 0.36 7.80
C ALA A 93 5.56 0.29 7.89
N GLY A 94 4.95 -0.84 7.53
CA GLY A 94 3.53 -1.09 7.71
C GLY A 94 3.13 -2.50 7.28
N LEU A 95 1.97 -2.93 7.78
CA LEU A 95 1.36 -4.22 7.49
C LEU A 95 -0.07 -3.99 6.94
N VAL A 96 -0.37 -4.63 5.81
CA VAL A 96 -1.72 -4.75 5.26
C VAL A 96 -2.16 -6.20 5.42
N VAL A 97 -3.32 -6.44 6.00
CA VAL A 97 -3.78 -7.80 6.31
C VAL A 97 -5.27 -7.99 6.04
N SER A 98 -5.66 -9.09 5.41
CA SER A 98 -7.09 -9.49 5.40
C SER A 98 -7.39 -10.36 6.62
N ILE A 99 -8.56 -10.20 7.26
CA ILE A 99 -8.88 -10.86 8.53
C ILE A 99 -10.14 -11.73 8.39
N PRO A 100 -10.05 -12.90 7.73
CA PRO A 100 -11.18 -13.83 7.58
C PRO A 100 -11.51 -14.61 8.86
N ASP A 101 -10.53 -14.81 9.75
CA ASP A 101 -10.72 -15.42 11.07
C ASP A 101 -10.08 -14.52 12.14
N PRO A 102 -10.87 -13.63 12.77
CA PRO A 102 -10.37 -12.76 13.83
C PRO A 102 -9.89 -13.50 15.07
N SER A 103 -10.41 -14.70 15.33
CA SER A 103 -10.07 -15.47 16.53
C SER A 103 -8.67 -16.08 16.42
N GLY A 104 -8.34 -16.63 15.25
CA GLY A 104 -7.02 -17.20 14.99
C GLY A 104 -5.94 -16.18 14.64
N LEU A 105 -6.30 -15.08 13.94
CA LEU A 105 -5.33 -14.07 13.50
C LEU A 105 -5.18 -12.89 14.46
N GLY A 106 -6.17 -12.67 15.33
CA GLY A 106 -6.21 -11.55 16.27
C GLY A 106 -4.96 -11.41 17.15
N PRO A 107 -4.40 -12.49 17.73
CA PRO A 107 -3.16 -12.42 18.51
C PRO A 107 -1.97 -11.86 17.71
N SER A 108 -1.72 -12.37 16.51
CA SER A 108 -0.62 -11.92 15.64
C SER A 108 -0.81 -10.46 15.17
N ILE A 109 -2.04 -10.07 14.84
CA ILE A 109 -2.36 -8.69 14.44
C ILE A 109 -2.15 -7.73 15.61
N LYS A 110 -2.60 -8.09 16.82
CA LYS A 110 -2.36 -7.27 18.02
C LYS A 110 -0.88 -7.17 18.36
N ALA A 111 -0.10 -8.23 18.12
CA ALA A 111 1.35 -8.19 18.28
C ALA A 111 1.99 -7.19 17.31
N ALA A 112 1.54 -7.12 16.06
CA ALA A 112 1.99 -6.10 15.10
C ALA A 112 1.72 -4.67 15.60
N VAL A 113 0.49 -4.41 16.07
CA VAL A 113 0.09 -3.11 16.61
C VAL A 113 0.90 -2.77 17.87
N ALA A 114 1.10 -3.73 18.78
CA ALA A 114 1.89 -3.55 19.99
C ALA A 114 3.38 -3.29 19.69
N ALA A 115 3.90 -3.82 18.58
CA ALA A 115 5.25 -3.53 18.08
C ALA A 115 5.37 -2.15 17.41
N GLY A 116 4.29 -1.35 17.36
CA GLY A 116 4.27 -0.02 16.75
C GLY A 116 4.19 -0.04 15.22
N ILE A 117 3.90 -1.19 14.61
CA ILE A 117 3.75 -1.30 13.16
C ILE A 117 2.36 -0.76 12.78
N PRO A 118 2.26 0.22 11.86
CA PRO A 118 0.97 0.65 11.33
C PRO A 118 0.27 -0.50 10.60
N VAL A 119 -0.93 -0.88 11.07
CA VAL A 119 -1.71 -1.97 10.46
C VAL A 119 -2.93 -1.42 9.74
N ILE A 120 -3.15 -1.87 8.50
CA ILE A 120 -4.36 -1.64 7.70
C ILE A 120 -5.00 -2.99 7.40
N SER A 121 -6.34 -3.03 7.36
CA SER A 121 -7.06 -4.24 6.94
C SER A 121 -7.70 -4.08 5.56
N ILE A 122 -7.81 -5.17 4.83
CA ILE A 122 -8.42 -5.20 3.49
C ILE A 122 -9.38 -6.39 3.34
N ASN A 123 -10.46 -6.22 2.58
CA ASN A 123 -11.45 -7.24 2.18
C ASN A 123 -12.23 -7.92 3.31
N SER A 124 -11.55 -8.42 4.34
CA SER A 124 -12.17 -9.13 5.47
C SER A 124 -11.70 -8.50 6.77
N GLY A 125 -12.61 -8.42 7.75
CA GLY A 125 -12.34 -7.88 9.08
C GLY A 125 -12.84 -6.46 9.34
N SER A 126 -13.78 -5.96 8.54
CA SER A 126 -14.37 -4.62 8.71
C SER A 126 -14.99 -4.43 10.10
N ASP A 127 -15.62 -5.48 10.61
CA ASP A 127 -16.28 -5.57 11.91
C ASP A 127 -15.31 -5.59 13.11
N VAL A 128 -14.09 -6.12 12.91
CA VAL A 128 -13.08 -6.28 13.97
C VAL A 128 -11.89 -5.32 13.88
N ALA A 129 -11.72 -4.60 12.76
CA ALA A 129 -10.54 -3.75 12.53
C ALA A 129 -10.23 -2.81 13.72
N ARG A 130 -11.23 -2.06 14.18
CA ARG A 130 -11.07 -1.13 15.32
C ARG A 130 -10.70 -1.83 16.62
N SER A 131 -11.30 -2.99 16.92
CA SER A 131 -11.05 -3.70 18.18
C SER A 131 -9.67 -4.37 18.21
N LEU A 132 -9.07 -4.61 17.03
CA LEU A 132 -7.72 -5.13 16.87
C LEU A 132 -6.64 -4.03 16.80
N GLY A 133 -7.03 -2.75 16.82
CA GLY A 133 -6.09 -1.62 16.72
C GLY A 133 -5.64 -1.30 15.29
N VAL A 134 -6.36 -1.81 14.29
CA VAL A 134 -6.11 -1.51 12.87
C VAL A 134 -6.57 -0.09 12.56
N LEU A 135 -5.74 0.66 11.82
CA LEU A 135 -5.95 2.09 11.55
C LEU A 135 -7.14 2.35 10.63
N VAL A 136 -7.28 1.55 9.57
CA VAL A 136 -8.34 1.68 8.57
C VAL A 136 -8.65 0.32 7.94
N HIS A 137 -9.87 0.18 7.44
CA HIS A 137 -10.32 -0.97 6.67
C HIS A 137 -10.66 -0.56 5.23
N ILE A 138 -10.34 -1.38 4.24
CA ILE A 138 -10.57 -1.10 2.83
C ILE A 138 -11.28 -2.28 2.14
N GLY A 139 -12.46 -2.01 1.57
CA GLY A 139 -13.21 -2.94 0.72
C GLY A 139 -13.92 -4.09 1.46
N GLN A 140 -14.72 -4.89 0.75
CA GLN A 140 -15.25 -6.19 1.16
C GLN A 140 -15.68 -6.99 -0.07
#